data_AF-A0A6C0DS50-F1
#
_entry.id   AF-A0A6C0DS50-F1
#
_cell.length_a   1.000
_cell.length_b   1.000
_cell.length_c   1.000
_cell.angle_alpha   90.00
_cell.angle_beta   90.00
_cell.angle_gamma   90.00
#
_symmetry.space_group_name_H-M   'P 1'
#
loop_
_entity.id
_entity.type
_entity.pdbx_description
1 polymer ?
#
loop_
_entity_poly.entity_id
_entity_poly.type
_entity_poly.pdbx_seq_one_letter_code
_entity_poly.pdbx_strand_id
1 'polypeptide(L)'
;MLELKRKMSYNFYQREQLGFYPSFDEIPEKKQSHEFIEITFEYFKYYKNVYCWQQVSGPVIYGFIKRCGKELLDSLNKEAGVNAQIIKNCGGRTIFPLTYNSTYYILESYNNDF
;
A
#
# COMPACT_ATOMS: atom_id res chain seq x y z
N MET A 1 -2.86 -16.01 -13.74
CA MET A 1 -2.37 -14.77 -13.10
C MET A 1 -3.38 -14.41 -12.03
N LEU A 2 -2.95 -14.23 -10.78
CA LEU A 2 -3.87 -14.02 -9.66
C LEU A 2 -3.92 -12.55 -9.30
N GLU A 3 -5.11 -11.96 -9.39
CA GLU A 3 -5.34 -10.54 -9.19
C GLU A 3 -6.41 -10.30 -8.12
N LEU A 4 -6.15 -9.35 -7.22
CA LEU A 4 -7.07 -8.95 -6.16
C LEU A 4 -7.20 -7.44 -6.13
N LYS A 5 -8.40 -6.95 -5.79
CA LYS A 5 -8.72 -5.53 -5.68
C LYS A 5 -8.84 -5.09 -4.24
N ARG A 6 -8.43 -3.86 -3.93
CA ARG A 6 -8.59 -3.22 -2.62
C ARG A 6 -9.10 -1.82 -2.79
N LYS A 7 -10.18 -1.51 -2.08
CA LYS A 7 -10.64 -0.14 -1.89
C LYS A 7 -9.82 0.47 -0.78
N MET A 8 -9.04 1.50 -1.11
CA MET A 8 -8.21 2.25 -0.18
C MET A 8 -8.78 3.64 -0.01
N SER A 9 -8.59 4.22 1.16
CA SER A 9 -8.89 5.63 1.39
C SER A 9 -7.62 6.44 1.50
N TYR A 10 -7.71 7.73 1.22
CA TYR A 10 -6.62 8.67 1.45
C TYR A 10 -7.17 10.06 1.70
N ASN A 11 -6.41 10.90 2.42
CA ASN A 11 -6.74 12.30 2.56
C ASN A 11 -6.34 13.03 1.27
N PHE A 12 -7.29 13.64 0.55
CA PHE A 12 -7.01 14.26 -0.74
C PHE A 12 -6.06 15.47 -0.64
N TYR A 13 -5.95 16.10 0.54
CA TYR A 13 -4.96 17.15 0.80
C TYR A 13 -3.53 16.61 0.92
N GLN A 14 -3.36 15.30 1.15
CA GLN A 14 -2.06 14.62 1.21
C GLN A 14 -1.72 13.91 -0.10
N ARG A 15 -2.51 14.12 -1.15
CA ARG A 15 -2.24 13.57 -2.47
C ARG A 15 -1.05 14.29 -3.08
N GLU A 16 -0.11 13.56 -3.65
CA GLU A 16 0.90 14.16 -4.52
C GLU A 16 0.59 13.85 -5.99
N GLN A 17 1.31 14.53 -6.88
CA GLN A 17 1.02 14.54 -8.32
C GLN A 17 0.84 13.15 -8.95
N LEU A 18 1.58 12.13 -8.48
CA LEU A 18 1.57 10.78 -9.05
C LEU A 18 1.00 9.71 -8.11
N GLY A 19 0.67 10.06 -6.86
CA GLY A 19 0.43 9.05 -5.84
C GLY A 19 -0.19 9.56 -4.56
N PHE A 20 -0.28 8.66 -3.58
CA PHE A 20 -0.93 8.94 -2.30
C PHE A 20 -0.37 8.06 -1.17
N TYR A 21 -0.66 8.49 0.05
CA TYR A 21 -0.47 7.72 1.28
C TYR A 21 -1.83 7.19 1.75
N PRO A 22 -2.04 5.86 1.77
CA PRO A 22 -3.31 5.29 2.19
C PRO A 22 -3.59 5.55 3.68
N SER A 23 -4.80 6.00 3.98
CA SER A 23 -5.35 6.14 5.32
C SER A 23 -6.08 4.84 5.68
N PHE A 24 -5.68 4.20 6.77
CA PHE A 24 -6.27 2.96 7.30
C PHE A 24 -7.01 3.16 8.62
N ASP A 25 -7.06 4.38 9.14
CA ASP A 25 -7.92 4.70 10.28
C ASP A 25 -9.36 4.30 9.93
N GLU A 26 -10.09 3.75 10.91
CA GLU A 26 -11.55 3.62 10.83
C GLU A 26 -12.09 5.00 10.50
N ILE A 27 -12.41 5.24 9.23
CA ILE A 27 -12.85 6.54 8.77
C ILE A 27 -14.19 6.76 9.46
N PRO A 28 -14.31 7.70 10.41
CA PRO A 28 -15.64 8.11 10.81
C PRO A 28 -16.29 8.64 9.54
N GLU A 29 -17.46 8.12 9.19
CA GLU A 29 -18.18 8.23 7.89
C GLU A 29 -18.33 9.66 7.30
N LYS A 30 -17.73 10.70 7.89
CA LYS A 30 -17.89 12.12 7.60
C LYS A 30 -16.62 12.97 7.63
N LYS A 31 -15.42 12.43 7.40
CA LYS A 31 -14.30 13.33 7.03
C LYS A 31 -14.42 13.70 5.55
N GLN A 32 -14.95 14.89 5.26
CA GLN A 32 -15.06 15.45 3.89
C GLN A 32 -13.73 15.42 3.13
N SER A 33 -12.60 15.32 3.83
CA SER A 33 -11.24 15.29 3.29
C SER A 33 -10.79 13.96 2.68
N HIS A 34 -11.58 12.89 2.77
CA HIS A 34 -11.16 11.55 2.35
C HIS A 34 -11.82 11.10 1.05
N GLU A 35 -10.99 10.61 0.14
CA GLU A 35 -11.43 9.95 -1.09
C GLU A 35 -11.14 8.46 -1.03
N PHE A 36 -11.91 7.69 -1.80
CA PHE A 36 -11.69 6.26 -1.98
C PHE A 36 -11.22 5.96 -3.38
N ILE A 37 -10.28 5.02 -3.49
CA ILE A 37 -9.73 4.57 -4.75
C ILE A 37 -9.60 3.06 -4.77
N GLU A 38 -9.86 2.46 -5.93
CA GLU A 38 -9.63 1.03 -6.15
C GLU A 38 -8.22 0.80 -6.68
N ILE A 39 -7.50 -0.11 -6.04
CA ILE A 39 -6.16 -0.55 -6.44
C ILE A 39 -6.20 -2.04 -6.72
N THR A 40 -5.65 -2.45 -7.87
CA THR A 40 -5.45 -3.86 -8.23
C THR A 40 -4.04 -4.30 -7.90
N PHE A 41 -3.92 -5.47 -7.29
CA PHE A 41 -2.66 -6.16 -7.01
C PHE A 41 -2.60 -7.48 -7.77
N GLU A 42 -1.46 -7.75 -8.38
CA GLU A 42 -1.14 -9.00 -9.03
C GLU A 42 -0.10 -9.78 -8.22
N TYR A 43 -0.31 -11.08 -8.03
CA TYR A 43 0.63 -11.98 -7.38
C TYR A 43 1.60 -12.58 -8.39
N PHE A 44 2.90 -12.45 -8.13
CA PHE A 44 3.94 -13.09 -8.93
C PHE A 44 5.21 -13.42 -8.13
N LYS A 45 6.10 -14.18 -8.76
CA LYS A 45 7.41 -14.54 -8.23
C LYS A 45 8.42 -13.44 -8.57
N TYR A 46 8.93 -12.74 -7.56
CA TYR A 46 9.85 -11.62 -7.76
C TYR A 46 11.29 -12.08 -7.99
N TYR A 47 11.87 -12.79 -7.02
CA TYR A 47 13.27 -13.21 -7.06
C TYR A 47 13.50 -14.42 -6.18
N LYS A 48 14.24 -15.42 -6.68
CA LYS A 48 14.46 -16.70 -5.98
C LYS A 48 13.13 -17.25 -5.43
N ASN A 49 13.00 -17.43 -4.13
CA ASN A 49 11.79 -17.93 -3.46
C ASN A 49 10.97 -16.81 -2.80
N VAL A 50 11.11 -15.57 -3.29
CA VAL A 50 10.35 -14.40 -2.83
C VAL A 50 9.20 -14.16 -3.80
N TYR A 51 8.00 -14.18 -3.26
CA TYR A 51 6.74 -13.86 -3.92
C TYR A 51 6.23 -12.52 -3.44
N CYS A 52 5.47 -11.85 -4.29
CA CYS A 52 5.02 -10.51 -4.02
C CYS A 52 3.67 -10.19 -4.64
N TRP A 53 3.00 -9.23 -4.01
CA TRP A 53 1.90 -8.51 -4.61
C TRP A 53 2.42 -7.21 -5.24
N GLN A 54 2.10 -6.98 -6.51
CA GLN A 54 2.46 -5.77 -7.23
C GLN A 54 1.21 -5.02 -7.61
N GLN A 55 1.17 -3.75 -7.23
CA GLN A 55 0.16 -2.83 -7.73
C GLN A 55 0.29 -2.75 -9.26
N VAL A 56 -0.81 -3.04 -9.97
CA VAL A 56 -0.86 -2.97 -11.43
C VAL A 56 -1.84 -1.90 -11.94
N SER A 57 -2.63 -1.31 -11.06
CA SER A 57 -3.58 -0.24 -11.40
C SER A 57 -3.66 0.85 -10.33
N GLY A 58 -4.23 1.99 -10.72
CA GLY A 58 -4.43 3.15 -9.85
C GLY A 58 -3.17 4.01 -9.62
N PRO A 59 -3.30 5.14 -8.91
CA PRO A 59 -2.20 6.05 -8.58
C PRO A 59 -1.15 5.37 -7.69
N VAL A 60 0.11 5.83 -7.77
CA VAL A 60 1.22 5.22 -7.05
C VAL A 60 0.96 5.24 -5.54
N ILE A 61 1.04 4.07 -4.89
CA ILE A 61 1.10 4.03 -3.44
C ILE A 61 2.52 4.40 -3.01
N TYR A 62 2.67 5.49 -2.25
CA TYR A 62 3.97 5.92 -1.72
C TYR A 62 4.36 5.23 -0.43
N GLY A 63 3.54 4.36 0.14
CA GLY A 63 3.96 3.53 1.25
C GLY A 63 2.87 3.38 2.27
N PHE A 64 3.17 2.54 3.25
CA PHE A 64 2.26 2.20 4.32
C PHE A 64 2.94 2.44 5.65
N ILE A 65 2.16 2.91 6.63
CA ILE A 65 2.49 2.67 8.04
C ILE A 65 2.68 1.16 8.21
N LYS A 66 3.73 0.76 8.94
CA LYS A 66 4.16 -0.66 9.07
C LYS A 66 2.99 -1.60 9.39
N ARG A 67 2.09 -1.20 10.30
CA ARG A 67 0.88 -1.96 10.65
C ARG A 67 -0.03 -2.17 9.43
N CYS A 68 -0.32 -1.10 8.70
CA CYS A 68 -1.22 -1.11 7.56
C CYS A 68 -0.70 -1.95 6.40
N GLY A 69 0.61 -1.86 6.12
CA GLY A 69 1.25 -2.68 5.09
C GLY A 69 1.18 -4.16 5.42
N LYS A 70 1.31 -4.52 6.71
CA LYS A 70 1.14 -5.89 7.18
C LYS A 70 -0.31 -6.37 7.03
N GLU A 71 -1.27 -5.58 7.49
CA GLU A 71 -2.70 -5.91 7.39
C GLU A 71 -3.12 -6.13 5.93
N LEU A 72 -2.65 -5.27 5.01
CA LEU A 72 -2.87 -5.44 3.59
C LEU A 72 -2.25 -6.76 3.07
N LEU A 73 -0.98 -7.03 3.37
CA LEU A 73 -0.29 -8.24 2.91
C LEU A 73 -1.01 -9.50 3.40
N ASP A 74 -1.33 -9.54 4.69
CA ASP A 74 -2.06 -10.64 5.31
C ASP A 74 -3.42 -10.83 4.65
N SER A 75 -4.15 -9.73 4.37
CA SER A 75 -5.47 -9.80 3.72
C SER A 75 -5.39 -10.41 2.32
N LEU A 76 -4.41 -10.00 1.51
CA LEU A 76 -4.22 -10.48 0.15
C LEU A 76 -3.82 -11.95 0.16
N ASN A 77 -2.86 -12.33 1.01
CA ASN A 77 -2.41 -13.70 1.18
C ASN A 77 -3.53 -14.63 1.65
N LYS A 78 -4.32 -14.20 2.63
CA LYS A 78 -5.43 -14.98 3.18
C LYS A 78 -6.51 -15.23 2.13
N GLU A 79 -6.89 -14.22 1.36
CA GLU A 79 -7.92 -14.34 0.33
C GLU A 79 -7.47 -15.25 -0.82
N ALA A 80 -6.21 -15.14 -1.23
CA ALA A 80 -5.63 -15.92 -2.32
C ALA A 80 -5.16 -17.33 -1.93
N GLY A 81 -5.03 -17.64 -0.63
CA GLY A 81 -4.40 -18.87 -0.17
C GLY A 81 -2.91 -18.98 -0.54
N VAL A 82 -2.19 -17.85 -0.54
CA VAL A 82 -0.76 -17.76 -0.92
C VAL A 82 0.08 -17.17 0.22
N ASN A 83 1.41 -17.16 0.03
CA ASN A 83 2.36 -16.60 1.00
C ASN A 83 3.35 -15.63 0.34
N ALA A 84 2.84 -14.48 -0.11
CA ALA A 84 3.71 -13.38 -0.54
C ALA A 84 4.39 -12.75 0.67
N GLN A 85 5.66 -12.33 0.50
CA GLN A 85 6.43 -11.69 1.57
C GLN A 85 6.48 -10.18 1.42
N ILE A 86 6.20 -9.64 0.24
CA ILE A 86 6.36 -8.22 -0.06
C ILE A 86 5.18 -7.65 -0.87
N ILE A 87 4.99 -6.34 -0.77
CA ILE A 87 4.11 -5.53 -1.61
C ILE A 87 4.96 -4.51 -2.36
N LYS A 88 4.69 -4.34 -3.65
CA LYS A 88 5.32 -3.35 -4.52
C LYS A 88 4.28 -2.37 -5.09
N ASN A 89 4.65 -1.10 -5.23
CA ASN A 89 3.83 -0.12 -5.95
C ASN A 89 4.04 -0.19 -7.46
N CYS A 90 3.18 0.45 -8.26
CA CYS A 90 3.28 0.43 -9.74
C CYS A 90 4.57 1.05 -10.31
N GLY A 91 5.35 1.79 -9.50
CA GLY A 91 6.71 2.22 -9.83
C GLY A 91 7.80 1.17 -9.57
N GLY A 92 7.43 -0.06 -9.20
CA GLY A 92 8.34 -1.18 -8.96
C GLY A 92 9.09 -1.12 -7.61
N ARG A 93 8.75 -0.19 -6.72
CA ARG A 93 9.38 -0.04 -5.40
C ARG A 93 8.69 -0.93 -4.38
N THR A 94 9.47 -1.59 -3.52
CA THR A 94 8.94 -2.33 -2.38
C THR A 94 8.38 -1.34 -1.35
N ILE A 95 7.08 -1.43 -1.08
CA ILE A 95 6.38 -0.58 -0.12
C ILE A 95 6.03 -1.31 1.19
N PHE A 96 6.15 -2.64 1.20
CA PHE A 96 6.13 -3.45 2.42
C PHE A 96 6.89 -4.77 2.18
N PRO A 97 7.68 -5.31 3.13
CA PRO A 97 8.15 -4.62 4.33
C PRO A 97 8.98 -3.39 3.94
N LEU A 98 9.12 -2.47 4.88
CA LEU A 98 9.88 -1.25 4.67
C LEU A 98 11.38 -1.56 4.53
N THR A 99 12.00 -1.00 3.51
CA THR A 99 13.42 -1.11 3.19
C THR A 99 13.97 0.31 2.92
N TYR A 100 15.29 0.46 2.75
CA TYR A 100 15.91 1.74 2.40
C TYR A 100 15.42 2.33 1.07
N ASN A 101 14.84 1.51 0.18
CA ASN A 101 14.22 1.94 -1.08
C ASN A 101 12.71 2.15 -0.97
N SER A 102 12.13 1.95 0.22
CA SER A 102 10.71 2.19 0.48
C SER A 102 10.47 3.67 0.68
N THR A 103 9.46 4.18 0.00
CA THR A 103 9.01 5.57 0.01
C THR A 103 8.43 6.05 1.35
N TYR A 104 8.50 5.21 2.40
CA TYR A 104 8.07 5.49 3.76
C TYR A 104 9.09 6.24 4.61
N TYR A 105 10.36 6.33 4.19
CA TYR A 105 11.39 7.05 4.97
C TYR A 105 11.04 8.53 5.25
N ILE A 106 10.03 9.06 4.54
CA ILE A 106 9.53 10.43 4.68
C ILE A 106 8.42 10.54 5.76
N LEU A 107 7.75 9.46 6.17
CA LEU A 107 6.65 9.54 7.15
C LEU A 107 7.08 9.33 8.62
N GLU A 108 8.16 8.60 8.90
CA GLU A 108 8.70 8.56 10.28
C GLU A 108 9.35 9.88 10.71
N SER A 109 9.57 10.80 9.77
CA SER A 109 9.98 12.18 10.04
C SER A 109 8.79 13.14 10.27
N TYR A 110 7.55 12.69 10.15
CA TYR A 110 6.34 13.52 10.38
C TYR A 110 5.66 13.29 11.75
N ASN A 111 6.27 12.50 12.64
CA ASN A 111 5.69 12.15 13.94
C ASN A 111 6.41 12.75 15.17
N ASN A 112 7.17 13.83 15.01
CA ASN A 112 7.57 14.67 16.14
C ASN A 112 7.45 16.14 15.72
N ASP A 113 6.33 16.76 16.12
CA ASP A 113 6.19 18.17 16.54
C ASP A 113 4.77 18.64 16.20
N PHE A 114 3.81 18.41 17.11
CA PHE A 114 2.71 19.31 17.50
C PHE A 114 2.05 18.79 18.78
#